data_AF-A0A8S3WWA4-F1
#
_entry.id   AF-A0A8S3WWA4-F1
#
_cell.length_a   1.000
_cell.length_b   1.000
_cell.length_c   1.000
_cell.angle_alpha   90.00
_cell.angle_beta   90.00
_cell.angle_gamma   90.00
#
_symmetry.space_group_name_H-M   'P 1'
#
loop_
_entity.id
_entity.type
_entity.pdbx_description
1 polymer ?
#
loop_
_entity_poly.entity_id
_entity_poly.type
_entity_poly.pdbx_seq_one_letter_code
_entity_poly.pdbx_strand_id
1 'polypeptide(L)'
;MRKNVPAIRRRFKENVKPITTEYSEIDKWTVNSSGDEERLRARKVWSRWGKWSDCSASCGGGSIIRRRLCVAGRCAPGEFEEQRRPCAKAPCAPSADVIASDDLRETE
;
A
#
# COMPACT_ATOMS: atom_id res chain seq x y z
N MET A 1 36.35 -25.37 36.59
CA MET A 1 37.47 -25.01 35.69
C MET A 1 36.94 -24.08 34.61
N ARG A 2 37.27 -22.79 34.69
CA ARG A 2 36.91 -21.78 33.68
C ARG A 2 37.98 -21.83 32.59
N LYS A 3 37.63 -22.17 31.34
CA LYS A 3 38.54 -22.04 30.21
C LYS A 3 38.00 -20.98 29.25
N ASN A 4 38.77 -19.89 29.20
CA ASN A 4 38.64 -18.73 28.32
C ASN A 4 38.51 -19.14 26.84
N VAL A 5 37.58 -18.51 26.12
CA VAL A 5 37.58 -18.50 24.65
C VAL A 5 38.09 -17.12 24.22
N PRO A 6 39.17 -17.01 23.43
CA PRO A 6 39.69 -15.73 22.98
C PRO A 6 38.80 -15.15 21.86
N ALA A 7 38.51 -13.86 21.96
CA ALA A 7 37.86 -13.11 20.89
C ALA A 7 38.93 -12.63 19.89
N ILE A 8 38.86 -13.06 18.62
CA ILE A 8 39.73 -12.50 17.56
C ILE A 8 38.95 -12.16 16.28
N ARG A 9 38.75 -10.84 16.17
CA ARG A 9 38.62 -9.91 15.03
C ARG A 9 38.34 -10.38 13.60
N ARG A 10 37.26 -9.78 13.08
CA ARG A 10 36.87 -9.42 11.69
C ARG A 10 38.04 -9.32 10.67
N ARG A 11 37.78 -9.74 9.43
CA ARG A 11 38.17 -8.95 8.25
C ARG A 11 37.20 -9.12 7.07
N PHE A 12 36.69 -7.96 6.67
CA PHE A 12 35.95 -7.68 5.44
C PHE A 12 36.88 -7.81 4.23
N LYS A 13 36.26 -7.77 3.03
CA LYS A 13 36.86 -7.38 1.73
C LYS A 13 37.61 -8.55 1.04
N GLU A 14 37.47 -8.84 -0.27
CA GLU A 14 37.17 -8.00 -1.43
C GLU A 14 36.55 -8.83 -2.58
N ASN A 15 35.71 -8.17 -3.37
CA ASN A 15 35.17 -8.65 -4.62
C ASN A 15 36.29 -8.90 -5.66
N VAL A 16 36.28 -10.06 -6.31
CA VAL A 16 36.83 -10.21 -7.67
C VAL A 16 35.80 -11.00 -8.49
N LYS A 17 35.19 -10.32 -9.47
CA LYS A 17 34.26 -10.88 -10.47
C LYS A 17 35.06 -11.49 -11.65
N PRO A 18 34.38 -11.90 -12.72
CA PRO A 18 33.69 -13.17 -12.96
C PRO A 18 34.50 -13.99 -13.99
N ILE A 19 34.21 -15.27 -14.23
CA ILE A 19 34.47 -15.90 -15.54
C ILE A 19 33.74 -17.23 -15.63
N THR A 20 32.95 -17.32 -16.70
CA THR A 20 32.44 -18.50 -17.39
C THR A 20 31.37 -19.37 -16.74
N THR A 21 30.40 -19.65 -17.62
CA THR A 21 29.69 -20.91 -17.80
C THR A 21 28.43 -21.17 -16.96
N GLU A 22 27.34 -21.23 -17.73
CA GLU A 22 26.08 -21.91 -17.48
C GLU A 22 25.07 -21.23 -16.53
N TYR A 23 24.09 -20.59 -17.18
CA TYR A 23 22.64 -20.73 -16.94
C TYR A 23 22.19 -21.52 -15.69
N SER A 24 22.58 -21.16 -14.47
CA SER A 24 22.02 -21.78 -13.25
C SER A 24 22.39 -21.08 -11.93
N GLU A 25 22.19 -19.77 -11.79
CA GLU A 25 22.28 -19.11 -10.48
C GLU A 25 21.13 -18.14 -10.26
N ILE A 26 19.93 -18.71 -10.04
CA ILE A 26 18.94 -18.07 -9.19
C ILE A 26 19.34 -18.44 -7.76
N ASP A 27 19.61 -17.43 -6.93
CA ASP A 27 19.91 -17.54 -5.51
C ASP A 27 19.08 -18.63 -4.83
N LYS A 28 19.73 -19.78 -4.56
CA LYS A 28 19.17 -20.86 -3.75
C LYS A 28 19.23 -20.45 -2.28
N TRP A 29 18.31 -19.60 -1.86
CA TRP A 29 17.89 -19.58 -0.45
C TRP A 29 17.25 -20.95 -0.16
N THR A 30 17.97 -21.77 0.61
CA THR A 30 17.57 -23.11 1.02
C THR A 30 16.22 -23.09 1.73
N VAL A 31 15.17 -23.53 1.03
CA VAL A 31 13.86 -23.84 1.60
C VAL A 31 14.01 -25.11 2.45
N ASN A 32 13.90 -24.98 3.77
CA ASN A 32 13.65 -26.11 4.66
C ASN A 32 12.14 -26.37 4.68
N SER A 33 11.68 -27.31 3.86
CA SER A 33 10.28 -27.73 3.74
C SER A 33 9.75 -28.38 5.02
N SER A 34 8.66 -27.81 5.58
CA SER A 34 7.42 -28.56 5.94
C SER A 34 6.32 -27.71 6.62
N GLY A 35 6.31 -26.37 6.50
CA GLY A 35 5.24 -25.54 7.11
C GLY A 35 4.89 -24.22 6.40
N ASP A 36 5.62 -23.85 5.35
CA ASP A 36 5.57 -22.49 4.80
C ASP A 36 4.80 -22.41 3.47
N GLU A 37 4.79 -23.51 2.72
CA GLU A 37 4.02 -23.68 1.47
C GLU A 37 2.51 -23.53 1.71
N GLU A 38 1.98 -24.14 2.77
CA GLU A 38 0.55 -24.06 3.11
C GLU A 38 0.18 -22.65 3.60
N ARG A 39 1.09 -21.99 4.32
CA ARG A 39 0.91 -20.61 4.79
C ARG A 39 0.92 -19.58 3.66
N LEU A 40 1.67 -19.84 2.60
CA LEU A 40 1.68 -19.02 1.38
C LEU A 40 0.38 -19.20 0.58
N ARG A 41 -0.12 -20.44 0.42
CA ARG A 41 -1.43 -20.71 -0.22
C ARG A 41 -2.61 -20.15 0.58
N ALA A 42 -2.43 -20.00 1.88
CA ALA A 42 -3.39 -19.42 2.80
C ALA A 42 -3.56 -17.90 2.65
N ARG A 43 -2.57 -17.15 2.14
CA ARG A 43 -2.64 -15.68 2.12
C ARG A 43 -3.38 -15.19 0.87
N LYS A 44 -4.26 -14.19 1.05
CA LYS A 44 -4.90 -13.48 -0.06
C LYS A 44 -3.84 -12.73 -0.86
N VAL A 45 -3.82 -12.96 -2.16
CA VAL A 45 -2.99 -12.23 -3.12
C VAL A 45 -3.89 -11.21 -3.80
N TRP A 46 -3.58 -9.94 -3.59
CA TRP A 46 -4.35 -8.83 -4.14
C TRP A 46 -3.71 -8.32 -5.42
N SER A 47 -4.54 -7.88 -6.37
CA SER A 47 -4.09 -7.12 -7.53
C SER A 47 -3.45 -5.80 -7.08
N ARG A 48 -2.78 -5.14 -8.03
CA ARG A 48 -2.47 -3.72 -7.87
C ARG A 48 -3.77 -2.94 -7.64
N TRP A 49 -3.68 -1.89 -6.85
CA TRP A 49 -4.75 -0.91 -6.74
C TRP A 49 -5.05 -0.30 -8.11
N GLY A 50 -6.34 -0.17 -8.41
CA GLY A 50 -6.79 0.67 -9.51
C GLY A 50 -6.44 2.14 -9.28
N LYS A 51 -6.66 2.95 -10.32
CA LYS A 51 -6.58 4.41 -10.19
C LYS A 51 -7.65 4.90 -9.21
N TRP A 52 -7.35 6.02 -8.56
CA TRP A 52 -8.37 6.77 -7.83
C TRP A 52 -9.45 7.26 -8.80
N SER A 53 -10.70 7.24 -8.36
CA SER A 53 -11.82 7.89 -9.04
C SER A 53 -11.64 9.41 -9.00
N ASP A 54 -12.44 10.10 -9.79
CA ASP A 54 -12.68 11.52 -9.60
C ASP A 54 -13.35 11.79 -8.26
N CYS A 55 -13.22 13.05 -7.81
CA CYS A 55 -13.85 13.51 -6.58
C CYS A 55 -15.37 13.42 -6.73
N SER A 56 -16.05 12.83 -5.75
CA SER A 56 -17.51 12.67 -5.75
C SER A 56 -18.27 14.00 -5.76
N ALA A 57 -17.60 15.11 -5.41
CA ALA A 57 -18.17 16.44 -5.40
C ALA A 57 -17.53 17.31 -6.48
N SER A 58 -18.33 18.18 -7.11
CA SER A 58 -17.86 19.21 -8.04
C SER A 58 -17.35 20.47 -7.34
N CYS A 59 -17.81 20.72 -6.11
CA CYS A 59 -17.41 21.82 -5.22
C CYS A 59 -17.36 21.35 -3.76
N GLY A 60 -16.69 22.11 -2.89
CA GLY A 60 -16.56 21.79 -1.47
C GLY A 60 -15.77 20.50 -1.20
N GLY A 61 -16.19 19.75 -0.17
CA GLY A 61 -15.58 18.49 0.22
C GLY A 61 -16.26 17.28 -0.45
N GLY A 62 -15.47 16.29 -0.84
CA GLY A 62 -15.96 15.03 -1.41
C GLY A 62 -15.08 13.84 -1.02
N SER A 63 -15.27 12.72 -1.73
CA SER A 63 -14.44 11.54 -1.58
C SER A 63 -13.99 10.97 -2.92
N ILE A 64 -12.80 10.36 -2.93
CA ILE A 64 -12.28 9.54 -4.01
C ILE A 64 -12.20 8.10 -3.56
N ILE A 65 -12.44 7.16 -4.48
CA ILE A 65 -12.40 5.73 -4.22
C ILE A 65 -11.42 5.03 -5.16
N ARG A 66 -10.84 3.92 -4.71
CA ARG A 66 -10.13 2.98 -5.59
C ARG A 66 -10.40 1.56 -5.13
N ARG A 67 -10.30 0.61 -6.05
CA ARG A 67 -10.55 -0.80 -5.78
C ARG A 67 -9.38 -1.67 -6.21
N ARG A 68 -9.22 -2.82 -5.56
CA ARG A 68 -8.34 -3.92 -5.98
C ARG A 68 -9.08 -5.25 -5.86
N LEU A 69 -8.73 -6.21 -6.70
CA LEU A 69 -9.35 -7.54 -6.73
C LEU A 69 -8.47 -8.55 -6.02
N CYS A 70 -9.09 -9.52 -5.37
CA CYS A 70 -8.37 -10.70 -4.87
C CYS A 70 -8.14 -11.64 -6.07
N VAL A 71 -6.87 -11.87 -6.44
CA VAL A 71 -6.51 -12.58 -7.68
C VAL A 71 -6.02 -14.00 -7.46
N ALA A 72 -5.53 -14.34 -6.25
CA ALA A 72 -5.09 -15.69 -5.92
C ALA A 72 -5.06 -15.94 -4.39
N GLY A 73 -4.91 -17.21 -4.00
CA GLY A 73 -4.97 -17.64 -2.60
C GLY A 73 -6.41 -17.88 -2.14
N ARG A 74 -6.72 -17.56 -0.88
CA ARG A 74 -8.06 -17.73 -0.29
C ARG A 74 -9.01 -16.58 -0.64
N CYS A 75 -9.29 -16.39 -1.92
CA CYS A 75 -10.24 -15.40 -2.42
C CYS A 75 -11.63 -16.02 -2.61
N ALA A 76 -12.70 -15.32 -2.22
CA ALA A 76 -14.04 -15.66 -2.67
C ALA A 76 -14.29 -15.17 -4.12
N PRO A 77 -15.21 -15.79 -4.87
CA PRO A 77 -15.59 -15.29 -6.19
C PRO A 77 -16.03 -13.82 -6.12
N GLY A 78 -15.39 -12.96 -6.93
CA GLY A 78 -15.71 -11.53 -6.98
C GLY A 78 -15.21 -10.71 -5.78
N GLU A 79 -14.36 -11.27 -4.91
CA GLU A 79 -13.85 -10.55 -3.75
C GLU A 79 -12.98 -9.34 -4.15
N PHE A 80 -13.30 -8.18 -3.59
CA PHE A 80 -12.57 -6.94 -3.80
C PHE A 80 -12.37 -6.18 -2.48
N GLU A 81 -11.41 -5.27 -2.49
CA GLU A 81 -11.20 -4.30 -1.42
C GLU A 81 -11.33 -2.89 -1.99
N GLU A 82 -12.04 -2.02 -1.26
CA GLU A 82 -12.19 -0.61 -1.59
C GLU A 82 -11.46 0.25 -0.57
N GLN A 83 -10.78 1.28 -1.06
CA GLN A 83 -10.22 2.34 -0.23
C GLN A 83 -10.86 3.68 -0.58
N ARG A 84 -11.16 4.48 0.44
CA ARG A 84 -11.71 5.83 0.33
C ARG A 84 -10.74 6.85 0.92
N ARG A 85 -10.64 8.03 0.28
CA ARG A 85 -9.93 9.19 0.81
C ARG A 85 -10.74 10.47 0.58
N PRO A 86 -10.63 11.48 1.46
CA PRO A 86 -11.27 12.77 1.21
C PRO A 86 -10.59 13.51 0.05
N CYS A 87 -11.37 14.32 -0.66
CA CYS A 87 -10.90 15.29 -1.63
C CYS A 87 -11.54 16.66 -1.35
N ALA A 88 -10.86 17.72 -1.74
CA ALA A 88 -11.36 19.08 -1.64
C ALA A 88 -11.36 19.74 -3.03
N LYS A 89 -12.46 20.39 -3.36
CA LYS A 89 -12.67 21.25 -4.52
C LYS A 89 -12.86 22.69 -4.04
N ALA A 90 -12.97 23.63 -4.97
CA ALA A 90 -13.32 25.00 -4.65
C ALA A 90 -14.64 25.03 -3.87
N PRO A 91 -14.81 25.94 -2.88
CA PRO A 91 -16.06 26.10 -2.15
C PRO A 91 -17.26 26.19 -3.11
N CYS A 92 -18.39 25.62 -2.69
CA CYS A 92 -19.62 25.77 -3.45
C CYS A 92 -20.07 27.23 -3.41
N ALA A 93 -20.57 27.75 -4.54
CA ALA A 93 -21.25 29.03 -4.54
C ALA A 93 -22.42 28.96 -3.56
N PRO A 94 -22.71 30.03 -2.81
CA PRO A 94 -23.94 30.07 -2.02
C PRO A 94 -25.11 29.84 -2.97
N SER A 95 -26.05 28.99 -2.57
CA SER A 95 -27.33 28.92 -3.28
C SER A 95 -27.92 30.33 -3.26
N ALA A 96 -28.46 30.76 -4.41
CA ALA A 96 -29.01 32.11 -4.58
C ALA A 96 -30.10 32.46 -3.55
N ASP A 97 -30.60 31.45 -2.83
CA ASP A 97 -31.60 31.56 -1.76
C ASP A 97 -31.05 31.99 -0.39
N VAL A 98 -29.72 32.12 -0.19
CA VAL A 98 -29.12 32.57 1.10
C VAL A 98 -28.72 34.04 1.08
N ILE A 99 -28.91 34.75 -0.04
CA ILE A 99 -28.63 36.18 -0.14
C ILE A 99 -29.90 36.95 0.25
N ALA A 100 -30.15 37.09 1.56
CA ALA A 100 -30.83 38.22 2.21
C ALA A 100 -31.51 37.76 3.51
N SER A 101 -30.86 37.94 4.67
CA SER A 101 -31.55 38.00 5.98
C SER A 101 -30.71 38.55 7.16
N ASP A 102 -29.55 39.18 6.96
CA ASP A 102 -28.73 39.64 8.11
C ASP A 102 -28.05 41.01 7.92
N ASP A 103 -28.76 41.98 7.32
CA ASP A 103 -28.33 43.38 7.35
C ASP A 103 -29.53 44.34 7.28
N LEU A 104 -30.34 44.38 8.35
CA LEU A 104 -31.13 45.54 8.77
C LEU A 104 -31.53 45.34 10.24
N ARG A 105 -30.63 45.64 11.18
CA ARG A 105 -31.08 46.14 12.48
C ARG A 105 -30.43 47.49 12.68
N GLU A 106 -31.25 48.50 12.40
CA GLU A 106 -30.98 49.93 12.45
C GLU A 106 -30.23 50.35 13.71
N THR A 107 -29.36 51.33 13.49
CA THR A 107 -28.91 52.30 14.46
C THR A 107 -30.11 53.04 15.08
N GLU A 108 -30.27 52.95 16.40
CA GLU A 108 -30.78 54.04 17.25
C GLU A 108 -29.98 54.06 18.56
#